data_AF-A0A0C9SUR8-F1
#
_entry.id   AF-A0A0C9SUR8-F1
#
_cell.length_a   1.000
_cell.length_b   1.000
_cell.length_c   1.000
_cell.angle_alpha   90.00
_cell.angle_beta   90.00
_cell.angle_gamma   90.00
#
_symmetry.space_group_name_H-M   'P 1'
#
loop_
_entity.id
_entity.type
_entity.pdbx_description
1 polymer ?
#
loop_
_entity_poly.entity_id
_entity_poly.type
_entity_poly.pdbx_seq_one_letter_code
_entity_poly.pdbx_strand_id
1 'polypeptide(L)'
;MSDGSGSGRSLRSNSSIIATAQSSQTTTRKKPAHWTVEEERAFLGFLQGELSKFSDGNFRKPAFTAAAKFLTDKFPLRSINGEMAGEKTWETCDRKFKSFKQSYHAVVDLKNASGFMYCDKLGAGI
;
A
#
# COMPACT_ATOMS: atom_id res chain seq x y z
N MET A 1 -23.28 -59.72 -33.97
CA MET A 1 -24.26 -58.67 -33.64
C MET A 1 -23.82 -58.12 -32.29
N SER A 2 -22.88 -57.17 -32.21
CA SER A 2 -23.04 -55.74 -32.54
C SER A 2 -24.00 -55.09 -31.52
N ASP A 3 -23.67 -54.09 -30.71
CA ASP A 3 -22.55 -53.15 -30.67
C ASP A 3 -22.35 -52.61 -29.25
N GLY A 4 -21.11 -52.22 -28.92
CA GLY A 4 -20.80 -51.37 -27.77
C GLY A 4 -21.24 -49.93 -28.04
N SER A 5 -21.90 -49.29 -27.07
CA SER A 5 -22.20 -47.86 -27.13
C SER A 5 -21.49 -47.13 -25.99
N GLY A 6 -20.51 -46.32 -26.38
CA GLY A 6 -19.73 -45.47 -25.49
C GLY A 6 -20.58 -44.37 -24.86
N SER A 7 -20.42 -44.20 -23.54
CA SER A 7 -20.97 -43.07 -22.80
C SER A 7 -20.14 -41.82 -23.09
N GLY A 8 -20.66 -40.98 -23.98
CA GLY A 8 -20.08 -39.70 -24.34
C GLY A 8 -20.03 -38.76 -23.14
N ARG A 9 -18.81 -38.39 -22.73
CA ARG A 9 -18.56 -37.30 -21.80
C ARG A 9 -19.08 -35.99 -22.43
N SER A 10 -20.13 -35.41 -21.87
CA SER A 10 -20.54 -34.03 -22.19
C SER A 10 -20.30 -33.15 -20.97
N LEU A 11 -19.18 -32.45 -20.97
CA LEU A 11 -18.92 -31.33 -20.06
C LEU A 11 -19.55 -30.08 -20.68
N ARG A 12 -20.84 -29.85 -20.41
CA ARG A 12 -21.42 -28.51 -20.62
C ARG A 12 -21.11 -27.66 -19.39
N SER A 13 -20.04 -26.89 -19.48
CA SER A 13 -19.75 -25.79 -18.57
C SER A 13 -20.85 -24.74 -18.68
N ASN A 14 -21.78 -24.73 -17.73
CA ASN A 14 -22.65 -23.58 -17.49
C ASN A 14 -21.84 -22.51 -16.76
N SER A 15 -21.02 -21.76 -17.50
CA SER A 15 -20.52 -20.47 -17.03
C SER A 15 -21.69 -19.48 -17.10
N SER A 16 -22.47 -19.41 -16.02
CA SER A 16 -23.43 -18.35 -15.80
C SER A 16 -22.66 -17.03 -15.70
N ILE A 17 -22.58 -16.31 -16.84
CA ILE A 17 -22.20 -14.92 -16.90
C ILE A 17 -23.24 -14.17 -16.07
N ILE A 18 -22.89 -13.80 -14.84
CA ILE A 18 -23.63 -12.80 -14.08
C ILE A 18 -23.38 -11.48 -14.81
N ALA A 19 -24.28 -11.16 -15.73
CA ALA A 19 -24.43 -9.83 -16.29
C ALA A 19 -25.06 -8.94 -15.21
N THR A 20 -24.24 -8.31 -14.38
CA THR A 20 -24.68 -7.15 -13.61
C THR A 20 -24.26 -5.91 -14.38
N ALA A 21 -25.21 -5.34 -15.11
CA ALA A 21 -25.13 -3.97 -15.58
C ALA A 21 -25.19 -3.01 -14.37
N GLN A 22 -24.66 -1.79 -14.58
CA GLN A 22 -24.55 -0.64 -13.66
C GLN A 22 -23.27 -0.66 -12.80
N SER A 23 -22.35 0.30 -12.87
CA SER A 23 -22.38 1.68 -13.32
C SER A 23 -20.99 2.05 -13.82
N SER A 24 -20.86 2.51 -15.06
CA SER A 24 -19.68 3.20 -15.56
C SER A 24 -19.57 4.57 -14.86
N GLN A 25 -19.18 4.57 -13.58
CA GLN A 25 -18.44 5.71 -13.07
C GLN A 25 -17.08 5.66 -13.77
N THR A 26 -16.87 6.59 -14.69
CA THR A 26 -15.54 6.98 -15.13
C THR A 26 -14.78 7.49 -13.90
N THR A 27 -14.22 6.60 -13.11
CA THR A 27 -13.16 6.98 -12.18
C THR A 27 -11.97 7.26 -13.06
N THR A 28 -11.72 8.53 -13.36
CA THR A 28 -10.40 8.99 -13.79
C THR A 28 -9.43 8.46 -12.75
N ARG A 29 -8.70 7.38 -13.09
CA ARG A 29 -7.70 6.79 -12.19
C ARG A 29 -6.68 7.88 -11.92
N LYS A 30 -6.72 8.46 -10.71
CA LYS A 30 -5.71 9.41 -10.25
C LYS A 30 -4.35 8.73 -10.43
N LYS A 31 -3.40 9.42 -11.05
CA LYS A 31 -2.05 8.87 -11.25
C LYS A 31 -1.50 8.44 -9.89
N PRO A 32 -0.84 7.27 -9.81
CA PRO A 32 -0.26 6.82 -8.55
C PRO A 32 0.80 7.83 -8.11
N ALA A 33 0.79 8.16 -6.82
CA ALA A 33 1.87 8.94 -6.25
C ALA A 33 3.12 8.06 -6.19
N HIS A 34 4.19 8.50 -6.83
CA HIS A 34 5.50 7.88 -6.69
C HIS A 34 6.16 8.39 -5.41
N TRP A 35 6.71 7.46 -4.64
CA TRP A 35 7.41 7.72 -3.38
C TRP A 35 8.86 7.29 -3.55
N THR A 36 9.79 8.24 -3.45
CA THR A 36 11.21 7.92 -3.34
C THR A 36 11.60 7.67 -1.88
N VAL A 37 12.73 7.00 -1.65
CA VAL A 37 13.21 6.71 -0.29
C VAL A 37 13.44 8.01 0.51
N GLU A 38 13.89 9.06 -0.14
CA GLU A 38 14.10 10.39 0.46
C GLU A 38 12.78 11.04 0.88
N GLU A 39 11.75 10.92 0.06
CA GLU A 39 10.41 11.42 0.36
C GLU A 39 9.78 10.65 1.52
N GLU A 40 9.90 9.32 1.51
CA GLU A 40 9.43 8.46 2.60
C GLU A 40 10.13 8.78 3.92
N ARG A 41 11.45 8.96 3.91
CA ARG A 41 12.23 9.34 5.09
C ARG A 41 11.84 10.71 5.61
N ALA A 42 11.64 11.69 4.72
CA ALA A 42 11.21 13.02 5.12
C ALA A 42 9.79 13.01 5.70
N PHE A 43 8.89 12.21 5.12
CA PHE A 43 7.53 12.04 5.62
C PHE A 43 7.51 11.42 7.03
N LEU A 44 8.26 10.34 7.24
CA LEU A 44 8.38 9.71 8.57
C LEU A 44 9.01 10.67 9.60
N GLY A 45 10.04 11.42 9.21
CA GLY A 45 10.66 12.43 10.08
C GLY A 45 9.70 13.56 10.47
N PHE A 46 8.87 14.02 9.52
CA PHE A 46 7.83 15.01 9.81
C PHE A 46 6.79 14.47 10.81
N LEU A 47 6.30 13.25 10.58
CA LEU A 47 5.36 12.61 11.50
C LEU A 47 5.96 12.41 12.89
N GLN A 48 7.24 12.02 12.97
CA GLN A 48 7.94 11.86 14.24
C GLN A 48 8.02 13.18 15.02
N GLY A 49 8.25 14.32 14.35
CA GLY A 49 8.19 15.63 14.97
C GLY A 49 6.80 16.01 15.46
N GLU A 50 5.75 15.63 14.72
CA GLU A 50 4.35 15.85 15.09
C GLU A 50 3.86 14.91 16.20
N LEU A 51 4.54 13.78 16.49
CA LEU A 51 4.15 12.87 17.58
C LEU A 51 4.05 13.57 18.94
N SER A 52 4.88 14.59 19.18
CA SER A 52 4.81 15.39 20.41
C SER A 52 3.47 16.12 20.58
N LYS A 53 2.75 16.35 19.47
CA LYS A 53 1.44 17.00 19.45
C LYS A 53 0.28 16.00 19.47
N PHE A 54 0.52 14.76 19.06
CA PHE A 54 -0.48 13.70 18.95
C PHE A 54 -0.06 12.51 19.83
N SER A 55 -0.46 12.56 21.11
CA SER A 55 -0.10 11.58 22.14
C SER A 55 -0.45 10.12 21.81
N ASP A 56 -1.46 9.91 20.95
CA ASP A 56 -2.04 8.58 20.73
C ASP A 56 -1.44 7.87 19.51
N GLY A 57 -0.47 8.47 18.80
CA GLY A 57 0.11 7.89 17.58
C GLY A 57 -0.86 7.74 16.40
N ASN A 58 -2.11 8.20 16.56
CA ASN A 58 -3.13 8.21 15.53
C ASN A 58 -3.20 9.59 14.86
N PHE A 59 -2.47 9.75 13.78
CA PHE A 59 -2.51 10.97 12.98
C PHE A 59 -3.88 11.14 12.33
N ARG A 60 -4.51 12.29 12.60
CA ARG A 60 -5.78 12.67 11.97
C ARG A 60 -5.51 13.40 10.65
N LYS A 61 -6.56 13.59 9.86
CA LYS A 61 -6.51 14.34 8.58
C LYS A 61 -5.67 15.62 8.63
N PRO A 62 -5.75 16.50 9.66
CA PRO A 62 -4.92 17.71 9.72
C PRO A 62 -3.41 17.45 9.70
N ALA A 63 -2.93 16.42 10.39
CA ALA A 63 -1.51 16.06 10.41
C ALA A 63 -1.05 15.58 9.02
N PHE A 64 -1.87 14.75 8.35
CA PHE A 64 -1.58 14.33 6.98
C PHE A 64 -1.71 15.45 5.94
N THR A 65 -2.60 16.41 6.14
CA THR A 65 -2.67 17.62 5.30
C THR A 65 -1.42 18.48 5.48
N ALA A 66 -0.94 18.67 6.71
CA ALA A 66 0.30 19.39 6.98
C ALA A 66 1.51 18.66 6.38
N ALA A 67 1.57 17.34 6.52
CA ALA A 67 2.62 16.51 5.94
C ALA A 67 2.61 16.57 4.39
N ALA A 68 1.43 16.49 3.77
CA ALA A 68 1.26 16.65 2.33
C ALA A 68 1.82 17.99 1.85
N LYS A 69 1.47 19.09 2.54
CA LYS A 69 2.01 20.42 2.23
C LYS A 69 3.54 20.46 2.37
N PHE A 70 4.07 19.93 3.49
CA PHE A 70 5.52 19.85 3.71
C PHE A 70 6.24 19.06 2.60
N LEU A 71 5.65 17.95 2.14
CA LEU A 71 6.21 17.14 1.05
C LEU A 71 6.17 17.88 -0.27
N THR A 72 5.08 18.58 -0.59
CA THR A 72 4.97 19.38 -1.82
C THR A 72 5.97 20.55 -1.82
N ASP A 73 6.15 21.21 -0.67
CA ASP A 73 7.09 22.33 -0.51
C ASP A 73 8.55 21.86 -0.63
N LYS A 74 8.89 20.71 -0.01
CA LYS A 74 10.26 20.17 0.03
C LYS A 74 10.64 19.40 -1.23
N PHE A 75 9.67 18.72 -1.84
CA PHE A 75 9.81 17.91 -3.04
C PHE A 75 8.76 18.37 -4.06
N PRO A 76 9.03 19.49 -4.77
CA PRO A 76 8.15 19.93 -5.84
C PRO A 76 7.91 18.79 -6.82
N LEU A 77 6.70 18.68 -7.36
CA LEU A 77 6.31 17.66 -8.34
C LEU A 77 7.36 17.58 -9.46
N ARG A 78 8.24 16.58 -9.37
CA ARG A 78 9.21 16.29 -10.42
C ARG A 78 8.54 15.36 -11.41
N SER A 79 8.68 15.68 -12.68
CA SER A 79 8.46 14.71 -13.75
C SER A 79 9.47 13.59 -13.56
N ILE A 80 9.00 12.38 -13.25
CA ILE A 80 9.84 11.19 -13.24
C ILE A 80 9.64 10.57 -14.62
N ASN A 81 10.71 10.51 -15.42
CA ASN A 81 10.70 9.91 -16.76
C ASN A 81 9.68 10.51 -17.75
N GLY A 82 9.44 11.82 -17.69
CA GLY A 82 8.50 12.50 -18.60
C GLY A 82 7.04 12.44 -18.14
N GLU A 83 6.73 11.74 -17.05
CA GLU A 83 5.40 11.65 -16.48
C GLU A 83 5.30 12.42 -15.15
N MET A 84 4.32 13.33 -15.04
CA MET A 84 4.00 13.95 -13.74
C MET A 84 3.49 12.89 -12.78
N ALA A 85 4.23 12.65 -11.70
CA ALA A 85 3.81 11.80 -10.60
C ALA A 85 2.49 12.30 -10.00
N GLY A 86 1.68 11.39 -9.44
CA GLY A 86 0.46 11.76 -8.73
C GLY A 86 0.76 12.67 -7.54
N GLU A 87 -0.13 13.64 -7.30
CA GLU A 87 -0.04 14.55 -6.17
C GLU A 87 -0.07 13.78 -4.84
N LYS A 88 0.82 14.18 -3.92
CA LYS A 88 0.87 13.64 -2.57
C LYS A 88 -0.17 14.32 -1.69
N THR A 89 -1.44 13.96 -1.88
CA THR A 89 -2.54 14.44 -1.04
C THR A 89 -2.52 13.81 0.36
N TRP A 90 -3.36 14.32 1.26
CA TRP A 90 -3.50 13.74 2.60
C TRP A 90 -3.96 12.26 2.56
N GLU A 91 -4.78 11.87 1.58
CA GLU A 91 -5.20 10.46 1.41
C GLU A 91 -4.02 9.56 1.07
N THR A 92 -3.12 10.03 0.20
CA THR A 92 -1.92 9.29 -0.18
C THR A 92 -0.98 9.13 1.03
N CYS A 93 -0.83 10.18 1.84
CA CYS A 93 -0.05 10.14 3.08
C CYS A 93 -0.64 9.15 4.09
N ASP A 94 -1.96 9.15 4.31
CA ASP A 94 -2.64 8.20 5.20
C ASP A 94 -2.44 6.75 4.74
N ARG A 95 -2.66 6.46 3.46
CA ARG A 95 -2.43 5.12 2.89
C ARG A 95 -0.97 4.69 3.03
N LYS A 96 -0.03 5.60 2.77
CA LYS A 96 1.40 5.30 2.88
C LYS A 96 1.79 4.99 4.32
N PHE A 97 1.30 5.76 5.28
CA PHE A 97 1.54 5.50 6.71
C PHE A 97 0.95 4.16 7.16
N LYS A 98 -0.24 3.78 6.69
CA LYS A 98 -0.82 2.45 6.95
C LYS A 98 0.06 1.33 6.38
N SER A 99 0.59 1.50 5.18
CA SER A 99 1.53 0.55 4.58
C SER A 99 2.81 0.42 5.42
N PHE A 100 3.37 1.52 5.95
CA PHE A 100 4.52 1.45 6.85
C PHE A 100 4.21 0.67 8.13
N LYS A 101 3.04 0.90 8.74
CA LYS A 101 2.62 0.13 9.93
C LYS A 101 2.53 -1.37 9.62
N GLN A 102 1.95 -1.74 8.48
CA GLN A 102 1.86 -3.14 8.07
C GLN A 102 3.24 -3.78 7.90
N SER A 103 4.15 -3.12 7.18
CA SER A 103 5.53 -3.62 7.02
C SER A 103 6.26 -3.73 8.35
N TYR A 104 6.09 -2.76 9.25
CA TYR A 104 6.67 -2.81 10.59
C TYR A 104 6.15 -4.01 11.39
N HIS A 105 4.83 -4.22 11.42
CA HIS A 105 4.25 -5.37 12.12
C HIS A 105 4.69 -6.70 11.52
N ALA A 106 4.79 -6.82 10.20
CA ALA A 106 5.30 -8.04 9.57
C ALA A 106 6.74 -8.36 10.01
N VAL A 107 7.60 -7.35 10.15
CA VAL A 107 8.98 -7.52 10.66
C VAL A 107 8.99 -7.91 12.14
N VAL A 108 8.11 -7.29 12.95
CA VAL A 108 7.96 -7.64 14.38
C VAL A 108 7.46 -9.07 14.56
N ASP A 109 6.45 -9.48 13.79
CA ASP A 109 5.89 -10.83 13.84
C ASP A 109 6.93 -11.85 13.39
N LEU A 110 7.68 -11.56 12.33
CA LEU A 110 8.79 -12.41 11.89
C LEU A 110 9.85 -12.55 12.99
N LYS A 111 10.25 -11.44 13.63
CA LYS A 111 11.20 -11.48 14.76
C LYS A 111 10.66 -12.34 15.90
N ASN A 112 9.39 -12.20 16.25
CA ASN A 112 8.77 -12.94 17.34
C ASN A 112 8.58 -14.44 17.02
N ALA A 113 8.29 -14.79 15.77
CA ALA A 113 8.02 -16.16 15.36
C ALA A 113 9.29 -16.97 15.02
N SER A 114 10.36 -16.30 14.61
CA SER A 114 11.55 -16.96 14.05
C SER A 114 12.57 -17.41 15.10
N GLY A 115 12.44 -16.98 16.35
CA GLY A 115 13.50 -17.14 17.36
C GLY A 115 14.73 -16.27 17.10
N PHE A 116 14.80 -15.57 15.95
CA PHE A 116 15.94 -14.71 15.64
C PHE A 116 16.05 -13.57 16.64
N MET A 117 17.16 -13.57 17.38
CA MET A 117 17.52 -12.52 18.30
C MET A 117 18.43 -11.55 17.56
N TYR A 118 18.07 -10.27 17.51
CA TYR A 118 18.99 -9.24 17.05
C TYR A 118 19.43 -8.38 18.23
N CYS A 119 20.74 -8.31 18.44
CA CYS A 119 21.37 -7.50 19.47
C CYS A 119 22.47 -6.64 18.83
N ASP A 120 22.45 -5.32 19.06
CA ASP A 120 23.44 -4.39 18.46
C ASP A 120 24.90 -4.74 18.82
N LYS A 121 25.12 -5.49 19.92
CA LYS A 121 26.44 -5.96 20.34
C LYS A 121 26.84 -7.33 19.77
N LEU A 122 25.85 -8.19 19.50
CA LEU A 122 26.08 -9.61 19.16
C LEU A 122 25.66 -9.95 17.71
N GLY A 123 25.05 -9.01 17.00
CA GLY A 123 24.51 -9.22 15.66
C GLY A 123 23.20 -10.02 15.66
N ALA A 124 22.93 -10.68 14.54
CA ALA A 124 21.80 -11.61 14.40
C ALA A 124 22.21 -13.00 14.89
N GLY A 125 21.46 -13.55 15.85
CA GLY A 125 21.54 -14.92 16.34
C GLY A 125 20.23 -15.67 16.13
N ILE A 126 20.27 -17.00 16.22
CA ILE A 126 19.11 -17.89 16.13
C ILE A 126 18.80 -18.51 17.49
#